data_AF-A0A1E9HM37-F1
#
_entry.id   AF-A0A1E9HM37-F1
#
_cell.length_a   1.000
_cell.length_b   1.000
_cell.length_c   1.000
_cell.angle_alpha   90.00
_cell.angle_beta   90.00
_cell.angle_gamma   90.00
#
_symmetry.space_group_name_H-M   'P 1'
#
loop_
_entity.id
_entity.type
_entity.pdbx_description
1 polymer ?
#
loop_
_entity_poly.entity_id
_entity_poly.type
_entity_poly.pdbx_seq_one_letter_code
_entity_poly.pdbx_strand_id
1 'polypeptide(L)'
;MDSTTADEPRATTYAVSVQAWSPYLEVWTVDGTEVTHDKINCLGQKDSVAGTLADSSIRWEGNNPMPGAGPTSPTSIEVTDDSLHVVGERETAVIDLEGQKEQHIDKCKDAGETVGKIVLG
;
A
#
# COMPACT_ATOMS: atom_id res chain seq x y z
N MET A 1 2.85 16.66 38.75
CA MET A 1 3.62 16.72 37.50
C MET A 1 3.01 15.66 36.63
N ASP A 2 2.00 16.04 35.85
CA ASP A 2 1.37 15.16 34.87
C ASP A 2 2.38 14.91 33.75
N SER A 3 2.85 13.67 33.65
CA SER A 3 3.62 13.22 32.51
C SER A 3 2.64 13.04 31.35
N THR A 4 2.59 14.03 30.46
CA THR A 4 1.97 13.86 29.14
C THR A 4 2.75 12.79 28.39
N THR A 5 2.23 11.56 28.35
CA THR A 5 2.64 10.57 27.36
C THR A 5 2.36 11.21 26.00
N ALA A 6 3.41 11.60 25.27
CA ALA A 6 3.26 11.94 23.87
C ALA A 6 2.68 10.70 23.18
N ASP A 7 1.50 10.83 22.59
CA ASP A 7 0.91 9.81 21.72
C ASP A 7 1.97 9.53 20.64
N GLU A 8 2.63 8.37 20.69
CA GLU A 8 3.48 7.95 19.58
C GLU A 8 2.60 7.92 18.33
N PRO A 9 3.03 8.53 17.21
CA PRO A 9 2.24 8.50 15.99
C PRO A 9 2.01 7.03 15.63
N ARG A 10 0.74 6.61 15.65
CA ARG A 10 0.38 5.24 15.27
C ARG A 10 0.66 5.09 13.78
N ALA A 11 1.18 3.93 13.39
CA ALA A 11 1.33 3.56 11.99
C ALA A 11 0.01 3.81 11.23
N THR A 12 0.10 4.49 10.09
CA THR A 12 -1.05 4.77 9.22
C THR A 12 -1.03 3.83 8.03
N THR A 13 -2.19 3.22 7.73
CA THR A 13 -2.34 2.30 6.61
C THR A 13 -3.18 2.94 5.51
N TYR A 14 -2.67 2.93 4.29
CA TYR A 14 -3.36 3.34 3.07
C TYR A 14 -3.51 2.14 2.16
N ALA A 15 -4.61 2.05 1.43
CA ALA A 15 -4.86 0.96 0.51
C ALA A 15 -5.44 1.45 -0.80
N VAL A 16 -5.14 0.72 -1.87
CA VAL A 16 -5.79 0.91 -3.17
C VAL A 16 -5.97 -0.44 -3.86
N SER A 17 -7.19 -0.70 -4.27
CA SER A 17 -7.54 -1.82 -5.13
C SER A 17 -7.26 -1.42 -6.58
N VAL A 18 -6.38 -2.14 -7.25
CA VAL A 18 -5.93 -1.81 -8.62
C VAL A 18 -6.56 -2.75 -9.63
N GLN A 19 -7.16 -2.20 -10.69
CA GLN A 19 -7.61 -3.00 -11.83
C GLN A 19 -6.46 -3.25 -12.81
N ALA A 20 -6.11 -4.51 -12.99
CA ALA A 20 -5.15 -4.94 -14.00
C ALA A 20 -5.66 -6.22 -14.69
N TRP A 21 -4.82 -6.82 -15.55
CA TRP A 21 -5.12 -8.14 -16.13
C TRP A 21 -5.37 -9.19 -15.03
N SER A 22 -4.64 -9.04 -13.91
CA SER A 22 -4.83 -9.77 -12.67
C SER A 22 -4.90 -8.73 -11.55
N PRO A 23 -6.10 -8.49 -10.97
CA PRO A 23 -6.29 -7.47 -9.95
C PRO A 23 -5.43 -7.71 -8.71
N TYR A 24 -5.08 -6.64 -8.01
CA TYR A 24 -4.33 -6.69 -6.77
C TYR A 24 -4.74 -5.56 -5.83
N LEU A 25 -4.51 -5.77 -4.54
CA LEU A 25 -4.63 -4.76 -3.50
C LEU A 25 -3.22 -4.31 -3.11
N GLU A 26 -2.94 -3.03 -3.25
CA GLU A 26 -1.75 -2.42 -2.63
C GLU A 26 -2.11 -1.93 -1.23
N VAL A 27 -1.24 -2.21 -0.27
CA VAL A 27 -1.35 -1.73 1.10
C VAL A 27 -0.03 -1.10 1.49
N TRP A 28 -0.10 0.17 1.89
CA TRP A 28 1.01 0.99 2.33
C TRP A 28 0.89 1.21 3.83
N THR A 29 1.88 0.83 4.61
CA THR A 29 1.93 1.15 6.04
C THR A 29 3.09 2.11 6.26
N VAL A 30 2.79 3.29 6.82
CA VAL A 30 3.78 4.33 7.14
C VAL A 30 3.83 4.50 8.65
N ASP A 31 4.99 4.22 9.24
CA ASP A 31 5.28 4.35 10.67
C ASP A 31 6.50 5.26 10.87
N GLY A 32 6.24 6.55 11.07
CA GLY A 32 7.28 7.58 11.04
C GLY A 32 8.00 7.61 9.69
N THR A 33 9.25 7.15 9.67
CA THR A 33 10.06 7.04 8.44
C THR A 33 10.04 5.64 7.83
N GLU A 34 9.52 4.64 8.53
CA GLU A 34 9.46 3.27 8.03
C GLU A 34 8.24 3.11 7.13
N VAL A 35 8.43 2.47 5.97
CA VAL A 35 7.35 2.18 5.02
C VAL A 35 7.38 0.70 4.69
N THR A 36 6.21 0.06 4.74
CA THR A 36 5.99 -1.26 4.14
C THR A 36 5.00 -1.13 3.01
N HIS A 37 5.33 -1.70 1.85
CA HIS A 37 4.44 -1.84 0.71
C HIS A 37 4.15 -3.32 0.47
N ASP A 38 2.88 -3.69 0.62
CA ASP A 38 2.36 -5.01 0.36
C ASP A 38 1.53 -5.01 -0.93
N LYS A 39 1.81 -5.96 -1.82
CA LYS A 39 0.98 -6.26 -2.99
C LYS A 39 0.32 -7.60 -2.79
N ILE A 40 -1.00 -7.62 -2.73
CA ILE A 40 -1.81 -8.81 -2.45
C ILE A 40 -2.62 -9.16 -3.69
N ASN A 41 -2.47 -10.39 -4.18
CA ASN A 41 -3.24 -10.85 -5.34
C ASN A 41 -4.59 -11.47 -4.92
N CYS A 42 -5.43 -11.83 -5.90
CA CYS A 42 -6.74 -12.43 -5.66
C CYS A 42 -6.71 -13.72 -4.83
N LEU A 43 -5.59 -14.45 -4.80
CA LEU A 43 -5.41 -15.65 -3.97
C LEU A 43 -5.04 -15.34 -2.51
N GLY A 44 -4.79 -14.07 -2.19
CA GLY A 44 -4.30 -13.62 -0.88
C GLY A 44 -2.80 -13.83 -0.70
N GLN A 45 -2.06 -14.11 -1.77
CA GLN A 45 -0.60 -14.16 -1.71
C GLN A 45 -0.06 -12.74 -1.66
N LYS A 46 0.93 -12.52 -0.80
CA LYS A 46 1.45 -11.20 -0.47
C LYS A 46 2.94 -11.11 -0.78
N ASP A 47 3.28 -10.13 -1.61
CA ASP A 47 4.66 -9.69 -1.84
C ASP A 47 4.89 -8.40 -1.04
N SER A 48 5.88 -8.40 -0.16
CA SER A 48 6.14 -7.31 0.79
C SER A 48 7.52 -6.72 0.57
N VAL A 49 7.61 -5.38 0.51
CA VAL A 49 8.89 -4.66 0.41
C VAL A 49 8.91 -3.53 1.43
N ALA A 50 9.98 -3.47 2.22
CA ALA A 50 10.22 -2.41 3.18
C ALA A 50 10.99 -1.24 2.53
N GLY A 51 10.87 -0.04 3.08
CA GLY A 51 11.59 1.14 2.63
C GLY A 51 11.64 2.21 3.71
N THR A 52 12.43 3.25 3.42
CA THR A 52 12.57 4.41 4.29
C THR A 52 12.08 5.66 3.57
N LEU A 53 11.14 6.38 4.18
CA LEU A 53 10.63 7.67 3.73
C LEU A 53 11.54 8.81 4.21
N ALA A 54 12.02 9.62 3.26
CA ALA A 54 12.73 10.87 3.52
C ALA A 54 12.35 11.90 2.44
N ASP A 55 12.04 13.13 2.84
CA ASP A 55 11.74 14.25 1.94
C ASP A 55 10.72 13.92 0.84
N SER A 56 9.62 13.23 1.20
CA SER A 56 8.56 12.79 0.27
C SER A 56 9.02 11.76 -0.76
N SER A 57 10.08 11.01 -0.44
CA SER A 57 10.62 9.96 -1.28
C SER A 57 10.93 8.69 -0.49
N ILE A 58 10.55 7.54 -1.02
CA ILE A 58 10.83 6.24 -0.43
C ILE A 58 12.07 5.64 -1.09
N ARG A 59 13.02 5.24 -0.26
CA ARG A 59 14.13 4.38 -0.66
C ARG A 59 13.85 2.95 -0.21
N TRP A 60 13.70 2.05 -1.17
CA TRP A 60 13.35 0.65 -0.91
C TRP A 60 14.53 -0.20 -0.45
N GLU A 61 14.24 -1.15 0.43
CA GLU A 61 15.10 -2.25 0.80
C GLU A 61 15.01 -3.33 -0.29
N GLY A 62 15.84 -3.20 -1.32
CA GLY A 62 15.88 -4.13 -2.45
C GLY A 62 15.29 -3.51 -3.72
N ASN A 63 14.55 -4.31 -4.48
CA ASN A 63 13.98 -3.86 -5.74
C ASN A 63 12.79 -2.92 -5.49
N ASN A 64 12.77 -1.79 -6.18
CA ASN A 64 11.61 -0.90 -6.19
C ASN A 64 10.36 -1.68 -6.67
N PRO A 65 9.27 -1.73 -5.87
CA PRO A 65 8.05 -2.46 -6.21
C PRO A 65 7.19 -1.74 -7.27
N MET A 66 7.51 -0.51 -7.64
CA MET A 66 6.73 0.28 -8.60
C MET A 66 6.95 -0.19 -10.05
N PRO A 67 5.88 -0.31 -10.87
CA PRO A 67 6.01 -0.71 -12.27
C PRO A 67 6.95 0.19 -13.07
N GLY A 68 7.92 -0.40 -13.77
CA GLY A 68 8.83 0.35 -14.65
C GLY A 68 9.92 1.16 -13.93
N ALA A 69 9.95 1.15 -12.59
CA ALA A 69 11.03 1.75 -11.83
C ALA A 69 12.33 0.94 -11.95
N GLY A 70 13.48 1.63 -11.95
CA GLY A 70 14.77 0.97 -11.85
C GLY A 70 14.94 0.33 -10.46
N PRO A 71 15.70 -0.78 -10.32
CA PRO A 71 15.79 -1.55 -9.07
C PRO A 71 16.10 -0.72 -7.82
N THR A 72 16.96 0.30 -7.95
CA THR A 72 17.41 1.16 -6.84
C THR A 72 16.88 2.60 -6.93
N SER A 73 15.95 2.86 -7.86
CA SER A 73 15.36 4.20 -8.00
C SER A 73 14.46 4.48 -6.80
N PRO A 74 14.48 5.69 -6.25
CA PRO A 74 13.53 6.07 -5.22
C PRO A 74 12.13 6.25 -5.80
N THR A 75 11.10 6.10 -4.97
CA THR A 75 9.70 6.38 -5.33
C THR A 75 9.30 7.73 -4.74
N SER A 76 8.84 8.67 -5.57
CA SER A 76 8.32 9.95 -5.07
C SER A 76 6.85 9.78 -4.68
N ILE A 77 6.48 10.30 -3.51
CA ILE A 77 5.12 10.19 -2.97
C ILE A 77 4.63 11.54 -2.46
N GLU A 78 3.31 11.68 -2.37
CA GLU A 78 2.62 12.76 -1.67
C GLU A 78 1.73 12.10 -0.62
N VAL A 79 1.88 12.47 0.65
CA VAL A 79 1.13 11.88 1.77
C VAL A 79 0.33 12.97 2.47
N THR A 80 -0.95 12.71 2.67
CA THR A 80 -1.87 13.49 3.50
C THR A 80 -2.39 12.61 4.65
N ASP A 81 -3.14 13.19 5.58
CA ASP A 81 -3.71 12.43 6.71
C ASP A 81 -4.66 11.30 6.26
N ASP A 82 -5.23 11.39 5.06
CA ASP A 82 -6.25 10.48 4.52
C ASP A 82 -5.82 9.74 3.24
N SER A 83 -4.70 10.11 2.61
CA SER A 83 -4.29 9.56 1.33
C SER A 83 -2.78 9.49 1.11
N LEU A 84 -2.36 8.57 0.24
CA LEU A 84 -1.00 8.43 -0.26
C LEU A 84 -1.05 8.31 -1.78
N HIS A 85 -0.40 9.23 -2.48
CA HIS A 85 -0.28 9.24 -3.93
C HIS A 85 1.17 8.99 -4.35
N VAL A 86 1.38 8.02 -5.25
CA VAL A 86 2.67 7.82 -5.89
C VAL A 86 2.74 8.69 -7.14
N VAL A 87 3.76 9.54 -7.24
CA VAL A 87 3.89 10.47 -8.37
C VAL A 87 4.05 9.69 -9.68
N GLY A 88 3.11 9.90 -10.60
CA GLY A 88 3.08 9.24 -11.91
C GLY A 88 2.14 8.04 -12.00
N GLU A 89 1.63 7.55 -10.87
CA GLU A 89 0.56 6.55 -10.86
C GLU A 89 -0.82 7.23 -11.03
N ARG A 90 -1.81 6.44 -11.44
CA ARG A 90 -3.18 6.97 -11.68
C ARG A 90 -4.07 6.94 -10.46
N GLU A 91 -3.85 5.98 -9.60
CA GLU A 91 -4.71 5.71 -8.45
C GLU A 91 -4.05 6.28 -7.18
N THR A 92 -4.86 6.51 -6.16
CA THR A 92 -4.40 7.06 -4.87
C THR A 92 -4.84 6.10 -3.78
N ALA A 93 -3.92 5.75 -2.89
CA ALA A 93 -4.21 4.92 -1.74
C ALA A 93 -4.89 5.77 -0.65
N VAL A 94 -5.88 5.20 0.03
CA VAL A 94 -6.70 5.88 1.04
C VAL A 94 -6.75 5.07 2.33
N ILE A 95 -7.05 5.71 3.45
CA ILE A 95 -7.13 5.04 4.77
C ILE A 95 -8.29 4.04 4.93
N ASP A 96 -9.16 3.91 3.93
CA ASP A 96 -10.28 2.97 3.88
C ASP A 96 -9.85 1.56 3.41
N LEU A 97 -9.11 0.84 4.27
CA LEU A 97 -8.62 -0.49 3.95
C LEU A 97 -9.75 -1.49 3.64
N GLU A 98 -10.83 -1.48 4.44
CA GLU A 98 -11.93 -2.45 4.26
C GLU A 98 -12.70 -2.17 2.98
N GLY A 99 -13.01 -0.91 2.65
CA GLY A 99 -13.65 -0.58 1.38
C GLY A 99 -12.78 -0.96 0.17
N GLN A 100 -11.46 -0.83 0.27
CA GLN A 100 -10.56 -1.26 -0.80
C GLN A 100 -10.45 -2.79 -0.91
N LYS A 101 -10.52 -3.54 0.22
CA LYS A 101 -10.63 -5.01 0.20
C LYS A 101 -11.91 -5.47 -0.48
N GLU A 102 -13.06 -4.87 -0.15
CA GLU A 102 -14.34 -5.19 -0.80
C GLU A 102 -14.26 -4.95 -2.32
N GLN A 103 -13.74 -3.79 -2.74
CA GLN A 103 -13.51 -3.51 -4.16
C GLN A 103 -12.55 -4.50 -4.82
N HIS A 104 -11.49 -4.91 -4.12
CA HIS A 104 -10.55 -5.91 -4.64
C HIS A 104 -11.22 -7.26 -4.87
N ILE A 105 -12.06 -7.72 -3.92
CA ILE A 105 -12.83 -8.96 -4.05
C ILE A 105 -13.73 -8.89 -5.29
N ASP A 106 -14.41 -7.77 -5.53
CA ASP A 106 -15.29 -7.62 -6.68
C ASP A 106 -14.52 -7.57 -8.00
N LYS A 107 -13.38 -6.86 -8.07
CA LYS A 107 -12.49 -6.89 -9.25
C LYS A 107 -11.97 -8.29 -9.55
N CYS A 108 -11.62 -9.07 -8.52
CA CYS A 108 -11.20 -10.46 -8.70
C CYS A 108 -12.31 -11.33 -9.29
N LYS A 109 -13.55 -11.19 -8.81
CA LYS A 109 -14.71 -11.90 -9.37
C LYS A 109 -14.97 -11.49 -10.83
N ASP A 110 -14.89 -10.20 -11.12
CA ASP A 110 -15.11 -9.66 -12.47
C ASP A 110 -14.05 -10.12 -13.47
N ALA A 111 -12.80 -10.30 -13.00
CA ALA A 111 -11.72 -10.89 -13.78
C ALA A 111 -11.85 -12.41 -13.97
N GLY A 112 -12.84 -13.05 -13.33
CA GLY A 112 -13.00 -14.51 -13.33
C GLY A 112 -11.95 -15.25 -12.49
N GLU A 113 -11.26 -14.54 -11.60
CA GLU A 113 -10.26 -15.13 -10.71
C GLU A 113 -10.90 -15.77 -9.47
N THR A 114 -10.23 -16.79 -8.92
CA THR A 114 -10.63 -17.37 -7.64
C THR A 114 -10.19 -16.43 -6.52
N VAL A 115 -11.15 -16.01 -5.69
CA VAL A 115 -10.85 -15.25 -4.48
C VAL A 115 -10.42 -16.21 -3.38
N GLY A 116 -9.17 -16.09 -2.92
CA GLY A 116 -8.64 -16.88 -1.82
C GLY A 116 -9.39 -16.59 -0.52
N LYS A 117 -9.61 -17.62 0.30
CA LYS A 117 -10.32 -17.47 1.58
C LYS A 117 -9.69 -16.44 2.52
N ILE A 118 -8.37 -16.24 2.42
CA ILE A 118 -7.62 -15.25 3.22
C ILE A 118 -8.04 -13.81 2.87
N VAL A 119 -8.49 -13.54 1.65
CA VAL A 119 -8.99 -12.23 1.22
C VAL A 119 -10.43 -12.00 1.70
N LEU A 120 -11.19 -13.06 1.95
CA LEU A 120 -12.61 -13.02 2.35
C LEU A 120 -12.85 -12.77 3.85
N GLY A 121 -11.81 -12.88 4.69
CA GLY A 121 -11.93 -12.84 6.15
C GLY A 121 -12.26 -14.19 6.77
#